data_AF-A0A938A7B5-F1
#
_entry.id   AF-A0A938A7B5-F1
#
_cell.length_a   1.000
_cell.length_b   1.000
_cell.length_c   1.000
_cell.angle_alpha   90.00
_cell.angle_beta   90.00
_cell.angle_gamma   90.00
#
_symmetry.space_group_name_H-M   'P 1'
#
loop_
_entity.id
_entity.type
_entity.pdbx_description
1 polymer ?
#
loop_
_entity_poly.entity_id
_entity_poly.type
_entity_poly.pdbx_seq_one_letter_code
_entity_poly.pdbx_strand_id
1 'polypeptide(L)'
;MRGRRRIGSASAIVTALDDIDLSALLAGDKRTWDRFVAAAAPLIHAVARRVVSTHGLSAEEAGDAAQDVFVRLCANERRLMKSYDRSRASLATWLAVIARSCAVDHLRRRRQPTAALDDVPETAVAIEDRHVEKLSIPPGLLTERQALVLTLLYDREMEVADAAALLRVDAQTVRSTHHKAMLRLREHFRVSA
;
A
#
# COMPACT_ATOMS: atom_id res chain seq x y z
N MET A 1 15.69 16.89 23.91
CA MET A 1 16.25 17.15 22.57
C MET A 1 15.92 16.00 21.61
N ARG A 2 14.80 16.03 20.90
CA ARG A 2 14.48 15.06 19.83
C ARG A 2 13.89 15.83 18.65
N GLY A 3 14.71 16.10 17.64
CA GLY A 3 14.25 16.77 16.44
C GLY A 3 15.26 16.62 15.32
N ARG A 4 14.75 16.36 14.11
CA ARG A 4 15.40 16.65 12.82
C ARG A 4 16.26 15.58 12.11
N ARG A 5 16.07 14.27 12.36
CA ARG A 5 16.72 13.20 11.56
C ARG A 5 15.87 12.48 10.49
N ARG A 6 14.55 12.73 10.39
CA ARG A 6 13.70 11.95 9.45
C ARG A 6 13.65 12.47 8.01
N ILE A 7 13.84 13.78 7.79
CA ILE A 7 13.64 14.40 6.46
C ILE A 7 14.77 14.00 5.48
N GLY A 8 16.02 13.92 5.95
CA GLY A 8 17.17 13.55 5.10
C GLY A 8 17.12 12.10 4.60
N SER A 9 16.56 11.17 5.38
CA SER A 9 16.50 9.76 5.00
C SER A 9 15.43 9.47 3.95
N ALA A 10 14.26 10.11 4.02
CA ALA A 10 13.21 9.93 3.02
C ALA A 10 13.61 10.51 1.66
N SER A 11 14.24 11.69 1.65
CA SER A 11 14.76 12.30 0.42
C SER A 11 15.84 11.42 -0.24
N ALA A 12 16.75 10.84 0.56
CA ALA A 12 17.80 9.96 0.04
C ALA A 12 17.25 8.67 -0.59
N ILE A 13 16.17 8.11 -0.02
CA ILE A 13 15.50 6.93 -0.61
C ILE A 13 14.89 7.27 -1.96
N VAL A 14 14.19 8.40 -2.07
CA VAL A 14 13.57 8.83 -3.33
C VAL A 14 14.63 9.04 -4.41
N THR A 15 15.70 9.78 -4.11
CA THR A 15 16.82 9.99 -5.04
C THR A 15 17.45 8.67 -5.49
N ALA A 16 17.76 7.78 -4.54
CA ALA A 16 18.37 6.48 -4.87
C ALA A 16 17.47 5.60 -5.75
N LEU A 17 16.15 5.70 -5.61
CA LEU A 17 15.18 4.98 -6.44
C LEU A 17 14.97 5.62 -7.82
N ASP A 18 15.05 6.94 -7.92
CA ASP A 18 14.94 7.66 -9.20
C ASP A 18 16.14 7.39 -10.11
N ASP A 19 17.33 7.19 -9.52
CA ASP A 19 18.59 6.83 -10.20
C ASP A 19 18.64 5.37 -10.71
N ILE A 20 17.61 4.55 -10.42
CA ILE A 20 17.57 3.16 -10.90
C ILE A 20 17.23 3.13 -12.39
N ASP A 21 18.09 2.46 -13.16
CA ASP A 21 17.81 2.14 -14.57
C ASP A 21 16.74 1.05 -14.66
N LEU A 22 15.51 1.48 -14.97
CA LEU A 22 14.36 0.58 -15.12
C LEU A 22 14.55 -0.42 -16.25
N SER A 23 15.27 -0.08 -17.31
CA SER A 23 15.46 -0.98 -18.45
C SER A 23 16.36 -2.15 -18.06
N ALA A 24 17.48 -1.89 -17.39
CA ALA A 24 18.38 -2.90 -16.86
C ALA A 24 17.70 -3.72 -15.74
N LEU A 25 16.91 -3.08 -14.89
CA LEU A 25 16.11 -3.76 -13.86
C LEU A 25 15.13 -4.76 -14.49
N LEU A 26 14.38 -4.35 -15.53
CA LEU A 26 13.43 -5.21 -16.22
C LEU A 26 14.09 -6.32 -17.03
N ALA A 27 15.31 -6.09 -17.54
CA ALA A 27 16.14 -7.10 -18.18
C ALA A 27 16.66 -8.17 -17.20
N GLY A 28 16.64 -7.90 -15.90
CA GLY A 28 17.13 -8.83 -14.88
C GLY A 28 18.61 -8.64 -14.53
N ASP A 29 19.20 -7.48 -14.83
CA ASP A 29 20.60 -7.20 -14.47
C ASP A 29 20.80 -7.27 -12.96
N LYS A 30 21.67 -8.17 -12.51
CA LYS A 30 21.87 -8.47 -11.09
C LYS A 30 22.31 -7.24 -10.29
N ARG A 31 23.24 -6.45 -10.83
CA ARG A 31 23.78 -5.27 -10.11
C ARG A 31 22.71 -4.20 -9.91
N THR A 32 21.88 -4.00 -10.94
CA THR A 32 20.75 -3.06 -10.88
C THR A 32 19.68 -3.55 -9.91
N TRP A 33 19.40 -4.85 -9.88
CA TRP A 33 18.52 -5.47 -8.89
C TRP A 33 19.01 -5.30 -7.45
N ASP A 34 20.29 -5.58 -7.19
CA ASP A 34 20.87 -5.44 -5.86
C ASP A 34 20.77 -3.97 -5.37
N ARG A 35 21.06 -3.00 -6.25
CA ARG A 35 20.89 -1.56 -5.95
C ARG A 35 19.43 -1.20 -5.69
N PHE A 36 18.51 -1.69 -6.51
CA PHE A 36 17.08 -1.44 -6.35
C PHE A 36 16.58 -1.98 -5.02
N VAL A 37 16.91 -3.23 -4.66
CA VAL A 37 16.51 -3.84 -3.39
C VAL A 37 17.07 -3.06 -2.21
N ALA A 38 18.35 -2.67 -2.26
CA ALA A 38 18.98 -1.88 -1.20
C ALA A 38 18.29 -0.51 -1.01
N ALA A 39 17.87 0.15 -2.09
CA ALA A 39 17.15 1.42 -2.03
C ALA A 39 15.68 1.26 -1.59
N ALA A 40 15.00 0.22 -2.06
CA ALA A 40 13.58 -0.02 -1.80
C ALA A 40 13.30 -0.61 -0.41
N ALA A 41 14.21 -1.44 0.11
CA ALA A 41 14.00 -2.19 1.34
C ALA A 41 13.66 -1.31 2.56
N PRO A 42 14.36 -0.19 2.86
CA PRO A 42 14.01 0.65 4.01
C PRO A 42 12.60 1.21 3.95
N LEU A 43 12.14 1.58 2.74
CA LEU A 43 10.77 2.08 2.51
C LEU A 43 9.74 0.96 2.71
N ILE A 44 9.96 -0.18 2.05
CA ILE A 44 9.04 -1.32 2.09
C ILE A 44 8.87 -1.82 3.53
N HIS A 45 9.97 -2.03 4.26
CA HIS A 45 9.92 -2.44 5.66
C HIS A 45 9.26 -1.39 6.56
N ALA A 46 9.49 -0.09 6.32
CA ALA A 46 8.84 0.96 7.09
C ALA A 46 7.32 0.96 6.90
N VAL A 47 6.85 0.77 5.66
CA VAL A 47 5.42 0.67 5.34
C VAL A 47 4.80 -0.60 5.92
N ALA A 48 5.43 -1.76 5.69
CA ALA A 48 4.95 -3.04 6.20
C ALA A 48 4.86 -3.02 7.73
N ARG A 49 5.91 -2.57 8.42
CA ARG A 49 5.92 -2.41 9.88
C ARG A 49 4.82 -1.50 10.37
N ARG A 50 4.59 -0.36 9.70
CA ARG A 50 3.53 0.58 10.10
C ARG A 50 2.15 -0.09 10.04
N VAL A 51 1.87 -0.81 8.96
CA VAL A 51 0.60 -1.54 8.80
C VAL A 51 0.49 -2.60 9.89
N VAL A 52 1.43 -3.54 9.94
CA VAL A 52 1.45 -4.66 10.89
C VAL A 52 1.37 -4.20 12.36
N SER A 53 2.11 -3.15 12.75
CA SER A 53 2.07 -2.61 14.12
C SER A 53 0.72 -2.00 14.49
N THR A 54 -0.02 -1.48 13.50
CA THR A 54 -1.37 -0.91 13.73
C THR A 54 -2.38 -2.02 14.10
N HIS A 55 -2.07 -3.27 13.77
CA HIS A 55 -2.88 -4.44 14.11
C HIS A 55 -2.27 -5.28 15.25
N GLY A 56 -1.35 -4.71 16.03
CA GLY A 56 -0.76 -5.37 17.20
C GLY A 56 0.21 -6.51 16.91
N LEU A 57 0.69 -6.63 15.66
CA LEU A 57 1.57 -7.72 15.24
C LEU A 57 3.07 -7.38 15.38
N SER A 58 3.90 -8.42 15.39
CA SER A 58 5.33 -8.35 15.68
C SER A 58 6.17 -7.74 14.53
N ALA A 59 7.44 -7.44 14.82
CA ALA A 59 8.39 -7.00 13.79
C ALA A 59 8.76 -8.10 12.79
N GLU A 60 8.63 -9.37 13.18
CA GLU A 60 8.85 -10.53 12.31
C GLU A 60 7.78 -10.59 11.21
N GLU A 61 6.51 -10.41 11.58
CA GLU A 61 5.39 -10.31 10.63
C GLU A 61 5.58 -9.18 9.61
N ALA A 62 6.20 -8.08 10.04
CA ALA A 62 6.53 -6.98 9.14
C ALA A 62 7.63 -7.35 8.13
N GLY A 63 8.57 -8.23 8.53
CA GLY A 63 9.59 -8.79 7.65
C GLY A 63 8.97 -9.71 6.59
N ASP A 64 8.08 -10.60 6.99
CA ASP A 64 7.37 -11.51 6.07
C ASP A 64 6.53 -10.74 5.05
N ALA A 65 5.74 -9.77 5.53
CA ALA A 65 4.96 -8.88 4.66
C ALA A 65 5.85 -8.08 3.70
N ALA A 66 7.04 -7.65 4.13
CA ALA A 66 8.00 -6.97 3.27
C ALA A 66 8.61 -7.92 2.22
N GLN A 67 8.87 -9.17 2.57
CA GLN A 67 9.39 -10.18 1.64
C GLN A 67 8.37 -10.48 0.52
N ASP A 68 7.08 -10.56 0.87
CA ASP A 68 6.00 -10.76 -0.10
C ASP A 68 5.94 -9.66 -1.17
N VAL A 69 6.35 -8.42 -0.83
CA VAL A 69 6.48 -7.35 -1.82
C VAL A 69 7.52 -7.71 -2.87
N PHE A 70 8.72 -8.13 -2.45
CA PHE A 70 9.79 -8.48 -3.39
C PHE A 70 9.43 -9.71 -4.23
N VAL A 71 8.81 -10.72 -3.62
CA VAL A 71 8.28 -11.88 -4.35
C VAL A 71 7.31 -11.42 -5.43
N ARG A 72 6.37 -10.53 -5.09
CA ARG A 72 5.36 -10.01 -6.03
C ARG A 72 5.98 -9.16 -7.15
N LEU A 73 7.05 -8.40 -6.87
CA LEU A 73 7.77 -7.62 -7.87
C LEU A 73 8.53 -8.51 -8.87
N CYS A 74 9.05 -9.65 -8.41
CA CYS A 74 9.80 -10.61 -9.23
C CYS A 74 8.90 -11.63 -9.97
N ALA A 75 7.71 -11.92 -9.44
CA ALA A 75 6.79 -12.90 -9.99
C ALA A 75 6.33 -12.57 -11.42
N ASN A 76 5.84 -13.60 -12.13
CA ASN A 76 5.22 -13.49 -13.45
C ASN A 76 6.07 -12.66 -14.44
N GLU A 77 7.36 -13.01 -14.55
CA GLU A 77 8.31 -12.31 -15.42
C GLU A 77 8.34 -10.78 -15.18
N ARG A 78 8.24 -10.36 -13.92
CA ARG A 78 8.26 -8.96 -13.48
C ARG A 78 7.11 -8.12 -14.05
N ARG A 79 5.96 -8.74 -14.36
CA ARG A 79 4.80 -8.05 -14.94
C ARG A 79 4.36 -6.82 -14.14
N LEU A 80 4.40 -6.89 -12.81
CA LEU A 80 4.06 -5.75 -11.95
C LEU A 80 5.05 -4.60 -12.15
N MET A 81 6.35 -4.88 -12.17
CA MET A 81 7.38 -3.87 -12.45
C MET A 81 7.22 -3.27 -13.85
N LYS A 82 6.89 -4.09 -14.86
CA LYS A 82 6.59 -3.63 -16.24
C LYS A 82 5.37 -2.71 -16.32
N SER A 83 4.47 -2.73 -15.32
CA SER A 83 3.29 -1.86 -15.26
C SER A 83 3.55 -0.50 -14.61
N TYR A 84 4.74 -0.28 -14.05
CA TYR A 84 5.10 1.00 -13.47
C TYR A 84 5.19 2.09 -14.56
N ASP A 85 4.62 3.26 -14.25
CA ASP A 85 4.58 4.42 -15.12
C ASP A 85 5.02 5.66 -14.33
N ARG A 86 6.21 6.17 -14.66
CA ARG A 86 6.84 7.33 -14.02
C ARG A 86 6.04 8.62 -14.20
N SER A 87 5.17 8.72 -15.22
CA SER A 87 4.30 9.89 -15.42
C SER A 87 3.17 9.99 -14.39
N ARG A 88 2.85 8.88 -13.70
CA ARG A 88 1.73 8.78 -12.77
C ARG A 88 2.12 8.94 -11.30
N ALA A 89 3.32 8.49 -10.94
CA ALA A 89 3.86 8.58 -9.59
C ALA A 89 5.37 8.30 -9.61
N SER A 90 6.09 8.74 -8.57
CA SER A 90 7.47 8.30 -8.35
C SER A 90 7.52 6.81 -7.99
N LEU A 91 8.69 6.20 -8.18
CA LEU A 91 8.90 4.79 -7.88
C LEU A 91 8.70 4.50 -6.39
N ALA A 92 9.15 5.42 -5.52
CA ALA A 92 8.93 5.34 -4.08
C ALA A 92 7.43 5.34 -3.73
N THR A 93 6.65 6.26 -4.28
CA THR A 93 5.20 6.32 -4.02
C THR A 93 4.50 5.05 -4.51
N TRP A 94 4.86 4.55 -5.69
CA TRP A 94 4.30 3.32 -6.24
C TRP A 94 4.64 2.08 -5.39
N LEU A 95 5.90 1.96 -4.94
CA LEU A 95 6.32 0.88 -4.05
C LEU A 95 5.65 0.96 -2.67
N ALA A 96 5.42 2.15 -2.13
CA ALA A 96 4.71 2.31 -0.86
C ALA A 96 3.26 1.81 -0.96
N VAL A 97 2.59 2.04 -2.09
CA VAL A 97 1.24 1.52 -2.35
C VAL A 97 1.26 -0.02 -2.40
N ILE A 98 2.21 -0.61 -3.15
CA ILE A 98 2.35 -2.06 -3.23
C ILE A 98 2.66 -2.66 -1.86
N ALA A 99 3.58 -2.06 -1.10
CA ALA A 99 3.95 -2.52 0.22
C ALA A 99 2.78 -2.49 1.20
N ARG A 100 1.96 -1.45 1.17
CA ARG A 100 0.72 -1.41 1.96
C ARG A 100 -0.22 -2.53 1.55
N SER A 101 -0.44 -2.71 0.24
CA SER A 101 -1.31 -3.78 -0.26
C SER A 101 -0.83 -5.17 0.17
N CYS A 102 0.46 -5.48 0.02
CA CYS A 102 1.01 -6.76 0.45
C CYS A 102 0.92 -6.96 1.97
N ALA A 103 1.17 -5.92 2.78
CA ALA A 103 1.02 -6.01 4.23
C ALA A 103 -0.44 -6.26 4.64
N VAL A 104 -1.41 -5.65 3.97
CA VAL A 104 -2.84 -5.95 4.18
C VAL A 104 -3.16 -7.38 3.73
N ASP A 105 -2.67 -7.83 2.57
CA ASP A 105 -2.84 -9.20 2.08
C ASP A 105 -2.24 -10.24 3.04
N HIS A 106 -1.13 -9.91 3.71
CA HIS A 106 -0.50 -10.72 4.76
C HIS A 106 -1.40 -10.83 6.00
N LEU A 107 -1.89 -9.71 6.50
CA LEU A 107 -2.85 -9.67 7.63
C LEU A 107 -4.12 -10.47 7.33
N ARG A 108 -4.62 -10.39 6.09
CA ARG A 108 -5.82 -11.11 5.66
C ARG A 108 -5.59 -12.62 5.61
N ARG A 109 -4.46 -13.08 5.08
CA ARG A 109 -4.08 -14.51 5.12
C ARG A 109 -3.97 -15.04 6.54
N ARG A 110 -3.48 -14.24 7.49
CA ARG A 110 -3.48 -14.61 8.92
C ARG A 110 -4.85 -14.68 9.57
N ARG A 111 -5.77 -13.79 9.18
CA ARG A 111 -7.14 -13.75 9.72
C ARG A 111 -8.03 -14.83 9.12
N GLN A 112 -7.68 -15.37 7.96
CA GLN A 112 -8.31 -16.59 7.48
C GLN A 112 -7.92 -17.72 8.44
N PRO A 113 -8.88 -18.44 9.02
CA PRO A 113 -8.56 -19.57 9.86
C PRO A 113 -7.90 -20.63 8.98
N THR A 114 -6.58 -20.68 8.99
CA THR A 114 -5.89 -21.95 8.82
C THR A 114 -6.46 -22.84 9.92
N ALA A 115 -7.24 -23.84 9.53
CA ALA A 115 -7.78 -24.82 10.47
C ALA A 115 -6.61 -25.48 11.21
N ALA A 116 -6.30 -24.94 12.38
CA ALA A 116 -5.61 -25.57 13.46
C ALA A 116 -6.47 -25.29 14.69
N LEU A 117 -7.02 -26.37 15.25
CA LEU A 117 -7.71 -26.36 16.53
C LEU A 117 -6.73 -25.90 17.62
N ASP A 118 -7.24 -25.17 18.60
CA ASP A 118 -6.58 -24.63 19.80
C ASP A 118 -5.62 -23.44 19.60
N ASP A 119 -6.09 -22.23 19.89
CA ASP A 119 -6.15 -21.66 21.25
C ASP A 119 -6.37 -20.13 21.13
N VAL A 120 -7.31 -19.57 21.89
CA VAL A 120 -7.62 -18.12 21.90
C VAL A 120 -7.05 -17.52 23.19
N PRO A 121 -6.35 -16.38 23.11
CA PRO A 121 -6.77 -15.31 24.00
C PRO A 121 -7.01 -13.96 23.32
N GLU A 122 -8.16 -13.44 23.69
CA GLU A 122 -8.70 -12.10 23.53
C GLU A 122 -7.80 -11.04 24.19
N THR A 123 -7.42 -10.00 23.45
CA THR A 123 -7.00 -8.73 24.06
C THR A 123 -7.64 -7.55 23.33
N ALA A 124 -8.46 -6.83 24.09
CA ALA A 124 -9.22 -5.66 23.67
C ALA A 124 -8.31 -4.53 23.15
N VAL A 125 -8.62 -4.04 21.94
CA VAL A 125 -7.95 -2.86 21.38
C VAL A 125 -8.78 -1.63 21.69
N ALA A 126 -8.26 -0.79 22.60
CA ALA A 126 -8.72 0.58 22.78
C ALA A 126 -8.44 1.38 21.51
N ILE A 127 -9.49 2.02 20.97
CA ILE A 127 -9.42 2.85 19.77
C ILE A 127 -8.79 4.20 20.16
N GLU A 128 -7.49 4.37 19.91
CA GLU A 128 -6.88 5.71 19.85
C GLU A 128 -6.99 6.25 18.42
N ASP A 129 -7.92 7.18 18.23
CA ASP A 129 -8.08 8.04 17.04
C ASP A 129 -6.82 8.87 16.78
N ARG A 130 -5.81 8.29 16.12
CA ARG A 130 -4.60 9.01 15.75
C ARG A 130 -4.68 9.54 14.32
N HIS A 131 -5.23 10.76 14.25
CA HIS A 131 -5.19 11.74 13.15
C HIS A 131 -4.35 11.32 11.92
N VAL A 132 -5.02 10.73 10.95
CA VAL A 132 -4.67 10.94 9.54
C VAL A 132 -5.04 12.39 9.25
N GLU A 133 -4.09 13.19 8.77
CA GLU A 133 -4.37 14.51 8.24
C GLU A 133 -5.51 14.34 7.21
N LYS A 134 -6.75 14.69 7.59
CA LYS A 134 -7.93 14.48 6.76
C LYS A 134 -7.65 15.25 5.47
N LEU A 135 -7.42 14.52 4.37
CA LEU A 135 -7.42 15.10 3.04
C LEU A 135 -8.72 15.88 2.92
N SER A 136 -8.62 17.21 2.83
CA SER A 136 -9.78 18.09 2.73
C SER A 136 -10.39 17.90 1.34
N ILE A 137 -11.26 16.91 1.21
CA ILE A 137 -12.02 16.65 -0.01
C ILE A 137 -13.25 17.57 0.04
N PRO A 138 -13.43 18.48 -0.94
CA PRO A 138 -14.59 19.35 -0.95
C PRO A 138 -15.90 18.54 -0.96
N PRO A 139 -16.92 18.97 -0.18
CA PRO A 139 -18.22 18.33 -0.21
C PRO A 139 -18.78 18.37 -1.64
N GLY A 140 -19.18 17.20 -2.16
CA GLY A 140 -19.75 17.05 -3.51
C GLY A 140 -18.77 16.69 -4.63
N LEU A 141 -17.45 16.66 -4.39
CA LEU A 141 -16.47 16.21 -5.41
C LEU A 141 -16.69 14.74 -5.80
N LEU A 142 -16.94 13.90 -4.80
CA LEU A 142 -17.28 12.49 -4.95
C LEU A 142 -18.77 12.28 -4.71
N THR A 143 -19.36 11.37 -5.48
CA THR A 143 -20.70 10.86 -5.16
C THR A 143 -20.65 10.06 -3.86
N GLU A 144 -21.78 9.96 -3.14
CA GLU A 144 -21.89 9.16 -1.91
C GLU A 144 -21.39 7.71 -2.12
N ARG A 145 -21.73 7.11 -3.25
CA ARG A 145 -21.27 5.76 -3.62
C ARG A 145 -19.76 5.67 -3.83
N GLN A 146 -19.13 6.70 -4.39
CA GLN A 146 -17.67 6.74 -4.58
C GLN A 146 -16.95 6.92 -3.25
N ALA A 147 -17.43 7.83 -2.40
CA ALA A 147 -16.88 8.04 -1.07
C ALA A 147 -17.01 6.76 -0.23
N LEU A 148 -18.17 6.11 -0.26
CA LEU A 148 -18.40 4.84 0.42
C LEU A 148 -17.43 3.75 -0.05
N VAL A 149 -17.24 3.57 -1.37
CA VAL A 149 -16.27 2.60 -1.88
C VAL A 149 -14.84 2.90 -1.42
N LEU A 150 -14.43 4.17 -1.38
CA LEU A 150 -13.12 4.52 -0.84
C LEU A 150 -13.02 4.22 0.65
N THR A 151 -14.04 4.58 1.45
CA THR A 151 -14.08 4.26 2.89
C THR A 151 -14.01 2.76 3.13
N LEU A 152 -14.75 1.94 2.37
CA LEU A 152 -14.71 0.49 2.52
C LEU A 152 -13.32 -0.08 2.21
N LEU A 153 -12.65 0.43 1.18
CA LEU A 153 -11.34 -0.09 0.74
C LEU A 153 -10.16 0.45 1.55
N TYR A 154 -10.23 1.70 2.04
CA TYR A 154 -9.11 2.39 2.68
C TYR A 154 -9.28 2.58 4.18
N ASP A 155 -10.47 2.94 4.65
CA ASP A 155 -10.73 3.17 6.08
C ASP A 155 -11.10 1.86 6.80
N ARG A 156 -11.90 1.03 6.12
CA ARG A 156 -12.36 -0.29 6.61
C ARG A 156 -11.52 -1.45 6.08
N GLU A 157 -10.58 -1.16 5.18
CA GLU A 157 -9.60 -2.11 4.62
C GLU A 157 -10.22 -3.40 4.03
N MET A 158 -11.44 -3.31 3.50
CA MET A 158 -12.15 -4.42 2.87
C MET A 158 -11.54 -4.76 1.52
N GLU A 159 -11.62 -6.03 1.13
CA GLU A 159 -11.30 -6.42 -0.22
C GLU A 159 -12.38 -6.01 -1.22
N VAL A 160 -12.02 -5.92 -2.50
CA VAL A 160 -13.00 -5.61 -3.56
C VAL A 160 -14.14 -6.62 -3.57
N ALA A 161 -13.85 -7.91 -3.37
CA ALA A 161 -14.87 -8.97 -3.33
C ALA A 161 -15.80 -8.81 -2.12
N ASP A 162 -15.24 -8.54 -0.94
CA ASP A 162 -16.01 -8.36 0.29
C ASP A 162 -16.86 -7.08 0.25
N ALA A 163 -16.29 -5.99 -0.29
CA ALA A 163 -17.01 -4.74 -0.51
C ALA A 163 -18.12 -4.93 -1.55
N ALA A 164 -17.90 -5.73 -2.59
CA ALA A 164 -18.91 -6.06 -3.59
C ALA A 164 -20.06 -6.87 -2.97
N ALA A 165 -19.74 -7.87 -2.17
CA ALA A 165 -20.72 -8.67 -1.44
C ALA A 165 -21.53 -7.80 -0.46
N LEU A 166 -20.86 -6.94 0.32
CA LEU A 166 -21.50 -6.03 1.28
C LEU A 166 -22.45 -5.05 0.57
N LEU A 167 -22.01 -4.49 -0.56
CA LEU A 167 -22.79 -3.54 -1.35
C LEU A 167 -23.81 -4.24 -2.27
N ARG A 168 -23.85 -5.57 -2.30
CA ARG A 168 -24.69 -6.40 -3.19
C ARG A 168 -24.53 -6.03 -4.67
N VAL A 169 -23.30 -5.82 -5.09
CA VAL A 169 -22.91 -5.49 -6.46
C VAL A 169 -21.81 -6.44 -6.92
N ASP A 170 -21.44 -6.37 -8.20
CA ASP A 170 -20.31 -7.14 -8.69
C ASP A 170 -18.95 -6.46 -8.37
N ALA A 171 -17.88 -7.26 -8.35
CA ALA A 171 -16.53 -6.76 -8.06
C ALA A 171 -16.00 -5.76 -9.11
N GLN A 172 -16.42 -5.85 -10.37
CA GLN A 172 -16.07 -4.89 -11.41
C GLN A 172 -16.75 -3.53 -11.19
N THR A 173 -17.96 -3.51 -10.62
CA THR A 173 -18.62 -2.27 -10.18
C THR A 173 -17.83 -1.58 -9.07
N VAL A 174 -17.30 -2.33 -8.10
CA VAL A 174 -16.44 -1.75 -7.05
C VAL A 174 -15.13 -1.18 -7.64
N ARG A 175 -14.44 -1.94 -8.50
CA ARG A 175 -13.19 -1.49 -9.16
C ARG A 175 -13.41 -0.27 -10.04
N SER A 176 -14.47 -0.27 -10.85
CA SER A 176 -14.78 0.86 -11.74
C SER A 176 -15.21 2.10 -10.95
N THR A 177 -15.94 1.94 -9.84
CA THR A 177 -16.31 3.04 -8.94
C THR A 177 -15.08 3.63 -8.26
N HIS A 178 -14.18 2.79 -7.74
CA HIS A 178 -12.89 3.20 -7.18
C HIS A 178 -12.06 3.97 -8.22
N HIS A 179 -11.91 3.41 -9.44
CA HIS A 179 -11.15 4.06 -10.50
C HIS A 179 -11.69 5.45 -10.85
N LYS A 180 -13.02 5.59 -10.99
CA LYS A 180 -13.68 6.88 -11.25
C LYS A 180 -13.48 7.87 -10.10
N ALA A 181 -13.54 7.40 -8.85
CA ALA A 181 -13.29 8.23 -7.68
C ALA A 181 -11.84 8.76 -7.68
N MET A 182 -10.86 7.91 -7.95
CA MET A 182 -9.45 8.29 -8.04
C MET A 182 -9.17 9.27 -9.19
N LEU A 183 -9.83 9.12 -10.35
CA LEU A 183 -9.72 10.08 -11.45
C LEU A 183 -10.22 11.47 -11.06
N ARG A 184 -11.36 11.56 -10.37
CA ARG A 184 -11.92 12.84 -9.91
C ARG A 184 -11.05 13.52 -8.86
N LEU A 185 -10.53 12.76 -7.90
CA LEU A 185 -9.58 13.27 -6.91
C LEU A 185 -8.32 13.81 -7.60
N ARG A 186 -7.77 13.06 -8.56
CA ARG A 186 -6.57 13.48 -9.30
C ARG A 186 -6.80 14.77 -10.08
N GLU A 187 -7.95 14.91 -10.75
CA GLU A 187 -8.26 16.12 -11.51
C GLU A 187 -8.35 17.34 -10.58
N HIS A 188 -9.02 17.19 -9.43
CA HIS A 188 -9.15 18.26 -8.46
C HIS A 188 -7.79 18.73 -7.92
N PHE A 189 -6.93 17.80 -7.49
CA PHE A 189 -5.60 18.14 -6.96
C PHE A 189 -4.60 18.59 -8.05
N ARG A 190 -4.92 18.41 -9.34
CA ARG A 190 -4.15 18.99 -10.45
C ARG A 190 -4.54 20.44 -10.74
N VAL A 191 -5.81 20.79 -10.56
CA VAL A 191 -6.33 22.14 -10.80
C VAL A 191 -6.08 23.07 -9.61
N SER A 192 -5.89 22.51 -8.41
CA SER A 192 -5.58 23.27 -7.18
C SER A 192 -4.08 23.38 -6.84
N ALA A 193 -3.19 22.98 -7.76
CA ALA A 193 -1.73 23.12 -7.65
C ALA A 193 -1.22 24.14 -8.69
#